data_AF-A0A2V8X0H8-F1
#
_entry.id   AF-A0A2V8X0H8-F1
#
_cell.length_a   1.000
_cell.length_b   1.000
_cell.length_c   1.000
_cell.angle_alpha   90.00
_cell.angle_beta   90.00
_cell.angle_gamma   90.00
#
_symmetry.space_group_name_H-M   'P 1'
#
loop_
_entity.id
_entity.type
_entity.pdbx_description
1 polymer ?
#
loop_
_entity_poly.entity_id
_entity_poly.type
_entity_poly.pdbx_seq_one_letter_code
_entity_poly.pdbx_strand_id
1 'polypeptide(L)'
;MKRILFVAILCACSSSLSLAQQTASDTPATKEDVQKYLEVMRAREMMAKMIDAMAKPQHQMIHEQLLKQKDKLPPDFEDRMNKMIDDSMKAFPWDEMLHAMVPVYQKHFTKGDVDALIAFYSTPTGQKLIQELPAITAEAMQAMMPLLQKQMDAMMEHVQQEIAQMMKDSKSPAGGKSRATPN
;
A
#
# COMPACT_ATOMS: atom_id res chain seq x y z
N MET A 1 -9.06 -53.02 -56.33
CA MET A 1 -10.06 -51.98 -55.99
C MET A 1 -10.23 -51.99 -54.49
N LYS A 2 -9.30 -51.29 -53.84
CA LYS A 2 -9.04 -51.19 -52.40
C LYS A 2 -9.02 -49.69 -52.10
N ARG A 3 -9.40 -49.30 -50.88
CA ARG A 3 -9.46 -47.93 -50.34
C ARG A 3 -10.77 -47.23 -50.67
N ILE A 4 -11.61 -47.04 -49.66
CA ILE A 4 -12.53 -45.89 -49.43
C ILE A 4 -13.45 -46.15 -48.22
N LEU A 5 -13.54 -47.38 -47.68
CA LEU A 5 -14.51 -47.70 -46.63
C LEU A 5 -14.03 -47.61 -45.16
N PHE A 6 -12.92 -46.93 -44.84
CA PHE A 6 -12.33 -46.95 -43.48
C PHE A 6 -12.00 -45.58 -42.86
N VAL A 7 -12.69 -44.50 -43.24
CA VAL A 7 -12.37 -43.14 -42.72
C VAL A 7 -13.49 -42.50 -41.87
N ALA A 8 -14.67 -43.11 -41.73
CA ALA A 8 -15.81 -42.40 -41.13
C ALA A 8 -16.09 -42.68 -39.63
N ILE A 9 -15.28 -43.46 -38.91
CA ILE A 9 -15.55 -43.80 -37.50
C ILE A 9 -14.25 -43.76 -36.67
N LEU A 10 -13.59 -42.60 -36.59
CA LEU A 10 -12.57 -42.35 -35.58
C LEU A 10 -12.39 -40.87 -35.24
N CYS A 11 -13.46 -40.07 -35.33
CA CYS A 11 -13.44 -38.64 -34.98
C CYS A 11 -14.69 -38.24 -34.16
N ALA A 12 -15.07 -39.04 -33.15
CA ALA A 12 -16.29 -38.78 -32.38
C ALA A 12 -16.17 -38.95 -30.85
N CYS A 13 -14.96 -39.04 -30.27
CA CYS A 13 -14.83 -39.24 -28.82
C CYS A 13 -13.79 -38.39 -28.08
N SER A 14 -13.17 -37.37 -28.70
CA SER A 14 -12.14 -36.57 -28.01
C SER A 14 -12.63 -35.25 -27.40
N SER A 15 -13.91 -34.92 -27.50
CA SER A 15 -14.44 -33.61 -27.06
C SER A 15 -14.86 -33.54 -25.58
N SER A 16 -14.70 -34.62 -24.80
CA SER A 16 -15.26 -34.70 -23.44
C SER A 16 -14.27 -34.40 -22.30
N LEU A 17 -13.01 -34.07 -22.61
CA LEU A 17 -11.97 -33.86 -21.58
C LEU A 17 -11.61 -32.38 -21.31
N SER A 18 -12.50 -31.43 -21.64
CA SER A 18 -12.28 -30.01 -21.32
C SER A 18 -12.92 -29.55 -20.00
N LEU A 19 -13.58 -30.41 -19.24
CA LEU A 19 -14.27 -30.02 -18.00
C LEU A 19 -13.58 -30.43 -16.68
N ALA A 20 -12.38 -31.03 -16.74
CA ALA A 20 -11.74 -31.59 -15.55
C ALA A 20 -10.33 -31.04 -15.23
N GLN A 21 -9.81 -30.11 -16.01
CA GLN A 21 -8.60 -29.37 -15.62
C GLN A 21 -9.02 -28.07 -14.91
N GLN A 22 -9.75 -28.21 -13.81
CA GLN A 22 -9.65 -27.22 -12.74
C GLN A 22 -8.21 -27.37 -12.28
N THR A 23 -7.32 -26.56 -12.87
CA THR A 23 -5.89 -26.75 -12.76
C THR A 23 -5.53 -26.69 -11.28
N ALA A 24 -4.55 -27.48 -10.82
CA ALA A 24 -4.07 -27.37 -9.43
C ALA A 24 -3.74 -25.91 -9.04
N SER A 25 -3.48 -25.06 -10.04
CA SER A 25 -3.32 -23.62 -9.98
C SER A 25 -4.55 -22.84 -9.47
N ASP A 26 -5.78 -23.30 -9.70
CA ASP A 26 -7.01 -22.57 -9.31
C ASP A 26 -7.45 -22.83 -7.86
N THR A 27 -6.73 -23.70 -7.14
CA THR A 27 -6.98 -23.94 -5.72
C THR A 27 -6.42 -22.80 -4.86
N PRO A 28 -6.94 -22.55 -3.64
CA PRO A 28 -6.32 -21.59 -2.74
C PRO A 28 -4.85 -21.96 -2.50
N ALA A 29 -3.96 -20.95 -2.49
CA ALA A 29 -2.55 -21.16 -2.17
C ALA A 29 -2.39 -21.80 -0.77
N THR A 30 -1.39 -22.66 -0.57
CA THR A 30 -1.13 -23.23 0.77
C THR A 30 -0.52 -22.17 1.70
N LYS A 31 -0.40 -22.49 2.99
CA LYS A 31 0.30 -21.63 3.94
C LYS A 31 1.76 -21.46 3.51
N GLU A 32 2.39 -22.54 3.09
CA GLU A 32 3.79 -22.59 2.69
C GLU A 32 4.03 -21.77 1.41
N ASP A 33 3.11 -21.83 0.44
CA ASP A 33 3.15 -21.02 -0.78
C ASP A 33 3.16 -19.52 -0.44
N VAL A 34 2.23 -19.08 0.41
CA VAL A 34 2.13 -17.68 0.83
C VAL A 34 3.36 -17.25 1.65
N GLN A 35 3.84 -18.09 2.56
CA GLN A 35 5.05 -17.78 3.34
C GLN A 35 6.27 -17.58 2.44
N LYS A 36 6.44 -18.45 1.44
CA LYS A 36 7.51 -18.30 0.45
C LYS A 36 7.38 -17.01 -0.34
N TYR A 37 6.16 -16.64 -0.74
CA TYR A 37 5.91 -15.36 -1.39
C TYR A 37 6.31 -14.16 -0.50
N LEU A 38 5.90 -14.16 0.77
CA LEU A 38 6.25 -13.10 1.72
C LEU A 38 7.77 -13.01 1.96
N GLU A 39 8.48 -14.15 1.94
CA GLU A 39 9.93 -14.20 2.02
C GLU A 39 10.60 -13.59 0.79
N VAL A 40 10.17 -13.98 -0.42
CA VAL A 40 10.67 -13.41 -1.70
C VAL A 40 10.44 -11.90 -1.77
N MET A 41 9.32 -11.43 -1.23
CA MET A 41 8.99 -9.99 -1.12
C MET A 41 9.77 -9.27 -0.01
N ARG A 42 10.56 -9.98 0.81
CA ARG A 42 11.27 -9.44 1.97
C ARG A 42 10.33 -8.74 2.96
N ALA A 43 9.12 -9.28 3.14
CA ALA A 43 8.06 -8.65 3.92
C ALA A 43 8.49 -8.32 5.36
N ARG A 44 9.24 -9.22 6.00
CA ARG A 44 9.80 -8.98 7.35
C ARG A 44 10.66 -7.72 7.41
N GLU A 45 11.59 -7.58 6.47
CA GLU A 45 12.49 -6.42 6.43
C GLU A 45 11.72 -5.14 6.13
N MET A 46 10.76 -5.20 5.20
CA MET A 46 9.92 -4.05 4.87
C MET A 46 9.11 -3.58 6.10
N MET A 47 8.49 -4.51 6.84
CA MET A 47 7.76 -4.19 8.06
C MET A 47 8.69 -3.68 9.17
N ALA A 48 9.88 -4.25 9.30
CA ALA A 48 10.90 -3.76 10.24
C ALA A 48 11.32 -2.32 9.95
N LYS A 49 11.57 -1.99 8.67
CA LYS A 49 11.88 -0.62 8.24
C LYS A 49 10.72 0.34 8.49
N MET A 50 9.48 -0.09 8.25
CA MET A 50 8.29 0.73 8.52
C MET A 50 8.16 1.04 10.00
N ILE A 51 8.32 0.03 10.87
CA ILE A 51 8.27 0.21 12.32
C ILE A 51 9.42 1.10 12.79
N ASP A 52 10.64 0.90 12.30
CA ASP A 52 11.79 1.76 12.63
C ASP A 52 11.55 3.23 12.22
N ALA A 53 11.01 3.45 11.01
CA ALA A 53 10.68 4.79 10.52
C ALA A 53 9.61 5.49 11.36
N MET A 54 8.64 4.75 11.91
CA MET A 54 7.62 5.29 12.81
C MET A 54 8.13 5.48 14.24
N ALA A 55 8.96 4.55 14.73
CA ALA A 55 9.47 4.57 16.09
C ALA A 55 10.49 5.70 16.32
N LYS A 56 11.33 6.00 15.33
CA LYS A 56 12.39 7.03 15.45
C LYS A 56 11.88 8.41 15.85
N PRO A 57 10.92 9.04 15.15
CA PRO A 57 10.38 10.33 15.56
C PRO A 57 9.71 10.29 16.94
N GLN A 58 9.02 9.19 17.25
CA GLN A 58 8.36 9.03 18.55
C GLN A 58 9.39 8.92 19.68
N HIS A 59 10.46 8.17 19.49
CA HIS A 59 11.56 8.07 20.46
C HIS A 59 12.26 9.41 20.64
N GLN A 60 12.53 10.15 19.57
CA GLN A 60 13.13 11.49 19.64
C GLN A 60 12.24 12.44 20.47
N MET A 61 10.94 12.45 20.22
CA MET A 61 9.99 13.27 20.97
C MET A 61 9.97 12.91 22.46
N ILE A 62 9.91 11.61 22.79
CA ILE A 62 9.92 11.13 24.19
C ILE A 62 11.23 11.52 24.86
N HIS A 63 12.37 11.30 24.18
CA HIS A 63 13.69 11.63 24.68
C HIS A 63 13.79 13.13 24.98
N GLU A 64 13.43 14.01 24.04
CA GLU A 64 13.44 15.46 24.25
C GLU A 64 12.56 15.89 25.44
N GLN A 65 11.40 15.26 25.61
CA GLN A 65 10.50 15.54 26.74
C GLN A 65 11.11 15.14 28.08
N LEU A 66 11.77 13.97 28.14
CA LEU A 66 12.42 13.47 29.36
C LEU A 66 13.67 14.29 29.70
N LEU A 67 14.40 14.77 28.68
CA LEU A 67 15.55 15.65 28.87
C LEU A 67 15.19 17.00 29.50
N LYS A 68 13.92 17.45 29.45
CA LYS A 68 13.47 18.63 30.22
C LYS A 68 13.48 18.39 31.72
N GLN A 69 13.58 17.14 32.14
CA GLN A 69 13.69 16.71 33.54
C GLN A 69 15.07 16.12 33.84
N LYS A 70 16.10 16.54 33.08
CA LYS A 70 17.49 16.04 33.15
C LYS A 70 18.02 15.86 34.58
N ASP A 71 17.72 16.79 35.49
CA ASP A 71 18.18 16.75 36.88
C ASP A 71 17.61 15.56 37.70
N LYS A 72 16.57 14.89 37.19
CA LYS A 72 15.91 13.74 37.82
C LYS A 72 16.24 12.42 37.12
N LEU A 73 16.97 12.45 36.00
CA LEU A 73 17.31 11.25 35.25
C LEU A 73 18.58 10.60 35.83
N PRO A 74 18.61 9.26 35.95
CA PRO A 74 19.82 8.57 36.36
C PRO A 74 20.93 8.72 35.30
N PRO A 75 22.22 8.66 35.68
CA PRO A 75 23.34 8.81 34.74
C PRO A 75 23.36 7.79 33.60
N ASP A 76 22.75 6.62 33.78
CA ASP A 76 22.67 5.53 32.81
C ASP A 76 21.33 5.50 32.02
N PHE A 77 20.55 6.58 32.10
CA PHE A 77 19.23 6.67 31.49
C PHE A 77 19.25 6.37 29.97
N GLU A 78 20.16 6.99 29.22
CA GLU A 78 20.25 6.82 27.76
C GLU A 78 20.57 5.38 27.37
N ASP A 79 21.54 4.77 28.06
CA ASP A 79 21.93 3.38 27.80
C ASP A 79 20.78 2.42 28.12
N ARG A 80 20.06 2.63 29.22
CA ARG A 80 18.87 1.85 29.57
C ARG A 80 17.76 2.00 28.53
N MET A 81 17.53 3.22 28.05
CA MET A 81 16.51 3.51 27.05
C MET A 81 16.83 2.85 25.71
N ASN A 82 18.07 3.01 25.23
CA ASN A 82 18.52 2.36 24.00
C ASN A 82 18.41 0.84 24.09
N LYS A 83 18.85 0.25 25.21
CA LYS A 83 18.72 -1.18 25.45
C LYS A 83 17.25 -1.63 25.47
N MET A 84 16.36 -0.87 26.11
CA MET A 84 14.94 -1.20 26.17
C MET A 84 14.31 -1.21 24.76
N ILE A 85 14.66 -0.24 23.92
CA ILE A 85 14.20 -0.16 22.53
C ILE A 85 14.71 -1.36 21.74
N ASP A 86 16.00 -1.67 21.83
CA ASP A 86 16.60 -2.81 21.14
C ASP A 86 15.96 -4.14 21.57
N ASP A 87 15.75 -4.33 22.88
CA ASP A 87 15.11 -5.54 23.41
C ASP A 87 13.66 -5.65 22.95
N SER A 88 12.92 -4.53 22.90
CA SER A 88 11.55 -4.49 22.38
C SER A 88 11.48 -4.85 20.90
N MET A 89 12.42 -4.35 20.09
CA MET A 89 12.50 -4.66 18.65
C MET A 89 12.87 -6.14 18.41
N LYS A 90 13.73 -6.71 19.24
CA LYS A 90 14.08 -8.15 19.19
C LYS A 90 12.92 -9.05 19.61
N ALA A 91 12.16 -8.62 20.62
CA ALA A 91 10.99 -9.34 21.13
C ALA A 91 9.74 -9.15 20.26
N PHE A 92 9.81 -8.33 19.22
CA PHE A 92 8.67 -8.05 18.35
C PHE A 92 8.20 -9.34 17.64
N PRO A 93 6.89 -9.64 17.63
CA PRO A 93 6.35 -10.94 17.19
C PRO A 93 6.23 -11.03 15.66
N TRP A 94 7.36 -10.86 14.96
CA TRP A 94 7.43 -10.80 13.50
C TRP A 94 6.82 -12.02 12.80
N ASP A 95 7.08 -13.23 13.33
CA ASP A 95 6.58 -14.47 12.73
C ASP A 95 5.07 -14.63 12.89
N GLU A 96 4.53 -14.23 14.04
CA GLU A 96 3.08 -14.24 14.27
C GLU A 96 2.36 -13.27 13.34
N MET A 97 2.95 -12.08 13.11
CA MET A 97 2.39 -11.11 12.18
C MET A 97 2.40 -11.63 10.74
N LEU A 98 3.49 -12.25 10.29
CA LEU A 98 3.55 -12.90 8.96
C LEU A 98 2.54 -14.05 8.85
N HIS A 99 2.39 -14.87 9.89
CA HIS A 99 1.38 -15.92 9.92
C HIS A 99 -0.04 -15.37 9.83
N ALA A 100 -0.33 -14.25 10.49
CA ALA A 100 -1.64 -13.60 10.44
C ALA A 100 -1.99 -13.08 9.03
N MET A 101 -0.98 -12.79 8.19
CA MET A 101 -1.19 -12.37 6.81
C MET A 101 -1.60 -13.51 5.88
N VAL A 102 -1.24 -14.77 6.19
CA VAL A 102 -1.52 -15.93 5.34
C VAL A 102 -2.98 -16.03 4.88
N PRO A 103 -3.99 -16.05 5.78
CA PRO A 103 -5.39 -16.15 5.36
C PRO A 103 -5.87 -14.95 4.53
N VAL A 104 -5.22 -13.78 4.67
CA VAL A 104 -5.54 -12.60 3.85
C VAL A 104 -5.14 -12.86 2.40
N TYR A 105 -3.94 -13.39 2.14
CA TYR A 105 -3.53 -13.73 0.78
C TYR A 105 -4.32 -14.89 0.20
N GLN A 106 -4.58 -15.94 0.99
CA GLN A 106 -5.36 -17.11 0.54
C GLN A 106 -6.80 -16.74 0.11
N LYS A 107 -7.36 -15.65 0.66
CA LYS A 107 -8.66 -15.13 0.26
C LYS A 107 -8.65 -14.49 -1.13
N HIS A 108 -7.51 -13.95 -1.56
CA HIS A 108 -7.41 -13.11 -2.75
C HIS A 108 -6.64 -13.75 -3.90
N PHE A 109 -5.80 -14.74 -3.62
CA PHE A 109 -4.92 -15.36 -4.59
C PHE A 109 -5.08 -16.87 -4.61
N THR A 110 -5.10 -17.40 -5.82
CA THR A 110 -4.97 -18.83 -6.07
C THR A 110 -3.51 -19.27 -5.95
N LYS A 111 -3.27 -20.58 -5.90
CA LYS A 111 -1.93 -21.15 -5.95
C LYS A 111 -1.17 -20.69 -7.19
N GLY A 112 -1.83 -20.70 -8.35
CA GLY A 112 -1.23 -20.28 -9.62
C GLY A 112 -0.78 -18.82 -9.59
N ASP A 113 -1.58 -17.94 -8.99
CA ASP A 113 -1.22 -16.53 -8.81
C ASP A 113 0.03 -16.39 -7.93
N VAL A 114 0.03 -17.06 -6.77
CA VAL A 114 1.15 -17.00 -5.82
C VAL A 114 2.43 -17.56 -6.44
N ASP A 115 2.35 -18.68 -7.14
CA ASP A 115 3.49 -19.30 -7.83
C ASP A 115 4.05 -18.36 -8.93
N ALA A 116 3.17 -17.71 -9.70
CA ALA A 116 3.58 -16.75 -10.73
C ALA A 116 4.22 -15.49 -10.13
N LEU A 117 3.69 -14.97 -9.01
CA LEU A 117 4.27 -13.85 -8.28
C LEU A 117 5.65 -14.21 -7.73
N ILE A 118 5.80 -15.38 -7.12
CA ILE A 118 7.10 -15.88 -6.64
C ILE A 118 8.08 -15.95 -7.81
N ALA A 119 7.69 -16.54 -8.95
CA ALA A 119 8.55 -16.67 -10.12
C ALA A 119 9.04 -15.30 -10.62
N PHE A 120 8.13 -14.32 -10.73
CA PHE A 120 8.49 -12.97 -11.17
C PHE A 120 9.41 -12.25 -10.18
N TYR A 121 9.02 -12.19 -8.91
CA TYR A 121 9.79 -11.47 -7.89
C TYR A 121 11.11 -12.14 -7.55
N SER A 122 11.31 -13.42 -7.88
CA SER A 122 12.61 -14.10 -7.74
C SER A 122 13.61 -13.72 -8.84
N THR A 123 13.19 -13.03 -9.90
CA THR A 123 14.10 -12.57 -10.97
C THR A 123 14.97 -11.40 -10.49
N PRO A 124 16.15 -11.14 -11.10
CA PRO A 124 16.97 -9.97 -10.77
C PRO A 124 16.20 -8.64 -10.91
N THR A 125 15.37 -8.51 -11.94
CA THR A 125 14.53 -7.32 -12.15
C THR A 125 13.42 -7.21 -11.11
N GLY A 126 12.76 -8.32 -10.76
CA GLY A 126 11.74 -8.36 -9.71
C GLY A 126 12.31 -7.97 -8.33
N GLN A 127 13.48 -8.51 -7.98
CA GLN A 127 14.19 -8.13 -6.75
C GLN A 127 14.63 -6.67 -6.76
N LYS A 128 15.13 -6.16 -7.90
CA LYS A 128 15.45 -4.73 -8.05
C LYS A 128 14.21 -3.87 -7.83
N LEU A 129 13.06 -4.25 -8.39
CA LEU A 129 11.82 -3.52 -8.20
C LEU A 129 11.44 -3.42 -6.71
N ILE A 130 11.50 -4.53 -5.96
CA ILE A 130 11.24 -4.54 -4.51
C ILE A 130 12.16 -3.56 -3.76
N GLN A 131 13.43 -3.49 -4.15
CA GLN A 131 14.43 -2.64 -3.50
C GLN A 131 14.27 -1.15 -3.84
N GLU A 132 13.94 -0.83 -5.09
CA GLU A 132 13.87 0.53 -5.61
C GLU A 132 12.50 1.20 -5.39
N LEU A 133 11.42 0.42 -5.29
CA LEU A 133 10.05 0.95 -5.16
C LEU A 133 9.88 1.99 -4.04
N PRO A 134 10.43 1.80 -2.83
CA PRO A 134 10.35 2.82 -1.78
C PRO A 134 11.02 4.14 -2.17
N ALA A 135 12.21 4.08 -2.80
CA ALA A 135 12.93 5.27 -3.24
C ALA A 135 12.20 5.98 -4.38
N ILE A 136 11.74 5.23 -5.38
CA ILE A 136 10.92 5.74 -6.48
C ILE A 136 9.68 6.45 -5.95
N THR A 137 8.99 5.85 -4.97
CA THR A 137 7.78 6.44 -4.37
C THR A 137 8.11 7.73 -3.64
N ALA A 138 9.20 7.77 -2.86
CA ALA A 138 9.64 8.96 -2.15
C ALA A 138 10.03 10.10 -3.11
N GLU A 139 10.81 9.80 -4.13
CA GLU A 139 11.24 10.76 -5.15
C GLU A 139 10.04 11.28 -5.97
N ALA A 140 9.10 10.40 -6.33
CA ALA A 140 7.88 10.80 -7.02
C ALA A 140 7.04 11.77 -6.19
N MET A 141 6.86 11.51 -4.89
CA MET A 141 6.17 12.44 -3.99
C MET A 141 6.89 13.79 -3.91
N GLN A 142 8.22 13.80 -3.82
CA GLN A 142 9.01 15.02 -3.79
C GLN A 142 8.87 15.83 -5.08
N ALA A 143 8.86 15.17 -6.24
CA ALA A 143 8.67 15.80 -7.54
C ALA A 143 7.26 16.38 -7.73
N MET A 144 6.23 15.74 -7.16
CA MET A 144 4.84 16.21 -7.23
C MET A 144 4.55 17.39 -6.29
N MET A 145 5.24 17.48 -5.14
CA MET A 145 4.97 18.49 -4.11
C MET A 145 4.88 19.94 -4.62
N PRO A 146 5.83 20.47 -5.43
CA PRO A 146 5.74 21.86 -5.91
C PRO A 146 4.56 22.08 -6.88
N LEU A 147 4.17 21.05 -7.65
CA LEU A 147 3.02 21.12 -8.55
C LEU A 147 1.72 21.21 -7.75
N LEU A 148 1.60 20.38 -6.70
CA LEU A 148 0.47 20.43 -5.78
C LEU A 148 0.40 21.78 -5.06
N GLN A 149 1.53 22.31 -4.59
CA GLN A 149 1.58 23.62 -3.94
C GLN A 149 1.11 24.74 -4.88
N LYS A 150 1.62 24.78 -6.11
CA LYS A 150 1.18 25.75 -7.12
C LYS A 150 -0.32 25.66 -7.40
N GLN A 151 -0.85 24.44 -7.49
CA GLN A 151 -2.29 24.23 -7.72
C GLN A 151 -3.14 24.69 -6.53
N MET A 152 -2.67 24.45 -5.30
CA MET A 152 -3.33 24.93 -4.08
C MET A 152 -3.33 26.45 -4.01
N ASP A 153 -2.21 27.10 -4.33
CA ASP A 153 -2.09 28.57 -4.33
C ASP A 153 -3.07 29.19 -5.34
N ALA A 154 -3.13 28.67 -6.57
CA ALA A 154 -4.05 29.15 -7.60
C ALA A 154 -5.52 28.97 -7.20
N MET A 155 -5.86 27.84 -6.55
CA MET A 155 -7.20 27.60 -6.03
C MET A 155 -7.55 28.59 -4.93
N MET A 156 -6.64 28.88 -4.00
CA MET A 156 -6.86 29.86 -2.94
C MET A 156 -7.01 31.28 -3.47
N GLU A 157 -6.29 31.64 -4.53
CA GLU A 157 -6.45 32.92 -5.22
C GLU A 157 -7.85 33.03 -5.85
N HIS A 158 -8.29 31.98 -6.57
CA HIS A 158 -9.62 31.95 -7.18
C HIS A 158 -10.73 32.05 -6.13
N VAL A 159 -10.61 31.31 -5.01
CA VAL A 159 -11.57 31.38 -3.89
C VAL A 159 -11.63 32.79 -3.30
N GLN A 160 -10.49 33.46 -3.12
CA GLN A 160 -10.46 34.83 -2.63
C GLN A 160 -11.12 35.82 -3.58
N GLN A 161 -10.89 35.67 -4.89
CA GLN A 161 -11.52 36.50 -5.92
C GLN A 161 -13.05 36.33 -5.92
N GLU A 162 -13.54 35.10 -5.86
CA GLU A 162 -14.97 34.79 -5.79
C GLU A 162 -15.62 35.35 -4.52
N ILE A 163 -14.97 35.22 -3.35
CA ILE A 163 -15.47 35.81 -2.10
C ILE A 163 -15.53 37.34 -2.20
N ALA A 164 -14.49 37.98 -2.74
CA ALA A 164 -14.46 39.42 -2.93
C ALA A 164 -15.58 39.89 -3.87
N GLN A 165 -15.84 39.14 -4.94
CA GLN A 165 -16.91 39.42 -5.89
C GLN A 165 -18.29 39.28 -5.24
N MET A 166 -18.55 38.18 -4.50
CA MET A 166 -19.79 37.99 -3.73
C MET A 166 -20.02 39.11 -2.70
N MET A 167 -18.95 39.56 -2.02
CA MET A 167 -19.02 40.68 -1.06
C MET A 167 -19.30 42.03 -1.73
N LYS A 168 -18.86 42.21 -2.98
CA LYS A 168 -19.16 43.40 -3.79
C LYS A 168 -20.61 43.38 -4.29
N ASP A 169 -21.07 42.24 -4.77
CA ASP A 169 -22.44 42.06 -5.28
C ASP A 169 -23.49 42.17 -4.17
N SER A 170 -23.18 41.72 -2.96
CA SER A 170 -24.03 41.89 -1.77
C SER A 170 -24.03 43.32 -1.20
N LYS A 171 -22.99 44.13 -1.46
CA LYS A 171 -22.94 45.56 -1.09
C LYS A 171 -23.50 46.49 -2.17
N SER A 172 -23.66 46.01 -3.39
CA SER A 172 -24.39 46.73 -4.43
C SER A 172 -25.86 46.72 -4.03
N PRO A 173 -26.50 47.88 -3.78
CA PRO A 173 -27.90 47.89 -3.40
C PRO A 173 -28.66 47.30 -4.59
N ALA A 174 -29.36 46.18 -4.37
CA ALA A 174 -30.50 45.83 -5.18
C ALA A 174 -31.34 47.11 -5.27
N GLY A 175 -31.26 47.77 -6.42
CA GLY A 175 -31.94 49.02 -6.67
C GLY A 175 -33.39 48.77 -6.34
N GLY A 176 -33.85 49.38 -5.26
CA GLY A 176 -35.23 49.35 -4.85
C GLY A 176 -36.08 49.82 -6.02
N LYS A 177 -36.75 48.87 -6.67
CA LYS A 177 -38.04 49.11 -7.26
C LYS A 177 -39.03 48.20 -6.56
N SER A 178 -39.56 48.80 -5.49
CA SER A 178 -40.95 48.67 -5.06
C SER A 178 -41.84 48.01 -6.12
N ARG A 179 -42.41 46.86 -5.78
CA ARG A 179 -43.74 46.51 -6.24
C ARG A 179 -44.61 46.29 -5.02
N ALA A 180 -44.98 47.40 -4.39
CA ALA A 180 -46.23 47.44 -3.64
C ALA A 180 -47.38 47.13 -4.61
N THR A 181 -48.22 46.16 -4.28
CA THR A 181 -49.57 46.04 -4.82
C THR A 181 -50.54 46.30 -3.67
N PRO A 182 -51.29 47.41 -3.67
CA PRO A 182 -52.43 47.60 -2.80
C PRO A 182 -53.70 47.00 -3.44
N ASN A 183 -54.47 46.30 -2.59
CA ASN A 183 -55.84 45.77 -2.75
C ASN A 183 -56.21 44.97 -4.00
#